data_AF-A0A5R8Y8N5-F1
#
_entry.id   AF-A0A5R8Y8N5-F1
#
_cell.length_a   1.000
_cell.length_b   1.000
_cell.length_c   1.000
_cell.angle_alpha   90.00
_cell.angle_beta   90.00
_cell.angle_gamma   90.00
#
_symmetry.space_group_name_H-M   'P 1'
#
loop_
_entity.id
_entity.type
_entity.pdbx_description
1 polymer ?
#
loop_
_entity_poly.entity_id
_entity_poly.type
_entity_poly.pdbx_seq_one_letter_code
_entity_poly.pdbx_strand_id
1 'polypeptide(L)'
;MQNPLAVINQGKCMDAHGTSRAARLFLSLTLLGGLLLNGTALADGLAEPVSFMVQDPPQDLGIDLLPSTPTLKPSPAKLVENRTEAAPAQQNELSGPDATKRKSETASDPAVPVESMPRALTSPVLENVPTTLDKSQMQDSVGEAPDIPAATSQLEPSDATAEAKDTRQDGAPNIVPQGPRLRQRFSVLFTEQRPFLLYAQDTSISYLMPNALVEHPWISRILRGTLENRALSQWQELRAQQKANPGNTSGTDRPKRVISGRVEDRFSSSELSSLFLKETITESDAHKHVQLLSFNFDHRSQQAFGLRDLFGSQNDDALKATINLIAAYMRADIVRQKSIRLGTTISIEQDSWLKDLNPDLDLLNTFTLVPSKLSGKIAGLTFHFNPGLLGAEADGPYAVYIPTAIFAASLDASYADLFEGDAMLVSRHTATGFSTASVNLDGVRENAELGGDMLIEGEVPGSWCDGFHLTLVDNKTGQIVTEALIELLPSLPPYGLAGNMMRFRAELPVSGNGGQQGQLIFEPYAVATEGDRVVMRPQSACDVDSAMTVPDPTRDSIAIPVTY
;
A
#
# COMPACT_ATOMS: atom_id res chain seq x y z
N MET A 1 15.11 -0.63 -71.80
CA MET A 1 15.51 0.80 -71.79
C MET A 1 15.95 1.12 -70.37
N GLN A 2 17.22 0.85 -70.06
CA GLN A 2 18.31 1.82 -69.88
C GLN A 2 18.25 2.59 -68.54
N ASN A 3 19.03 2.07 -67.58
CA ASN A 3 19.71 2.81 -66.50
C ASN A 3 20.92 3.58 -67.09
N PRO A 4 21.38 4.70 -66.47
CA PRO A 4 22.52 4.63 -65.53
C PRO A 4 22.44 5.65 -64.35
N LEU A 5 22.87 5.36 -63.11
CA LEU A 5 24.23 5.43 -62.51
C LEU A 5 24.93 6.81 -62.50
N ALA A 6 25.23 7.33 -61.30
CA ALA A 6 26.40 8.14 -60.87
C ALA A 6 26.14 8.77 -59.46
N VAL A 7 27.07 9.05 -58.53
CA VAL A 7 28.53 8.94 -58.37
C VAL A 7 28.85 9.21 -56.88
N ILE A 8 29.93 8.59 -56.39
CA ILE A 8 30.57 8.71 -55.06
C ILE A 8 31.34 10.05 -54.94
N ASN A 9 31.42 10.67 -53.75
CA ASN A 9 32.65 11.39 -53.39
C ASN A 9 32.98 11.41 -51.89
N GLN A 10 34.22 11.02 -51.59
CA GLN A 10 34.87 11.03 -50.29
C GLN A 10 35.60 12.36 -50.08
N GLY A 11 35.50 12.94 -48.89
CA GLY A 11 36.31 14.10 -48.49
C GLY A 11 37.24 13.75 -47.33
N LYS A 12 38.52 13.51 -47.65
CA LYS A 12 39.67 13.51 -46.73
C LYS A 12 40.04 14.95 -46.36
N CYS A 13 40.37 15.20 -45.09
CA CYS A 13 41.29 16.26 -44.68
C CYS A 13 42.37 15.68 -43.76
N MET A 14 43.63 15.94 -44.13
CA MET A 14 44.85 15.54 -43.43
C MET A 14 45.27 16.58 -42.36
N ASP A 15 45.75 16.05 -41.25
CA ASP A 15 46.95 16.36 -40.45
C ASP A 15 47.49 17.80 -40.29
N ALA A 16 47.72 18.18 -39.01
CA ALA A 16 49.00 18.77 -38.57
C ALA A 16 49.21 18.64 -37.03
N HIS A 17 50.18 17.79 -36.68
CA HIS A 17 51.19 17.83 -35.61
C HIS A 17 50.95 18.49 -34.23
N GLY A 18 51.27 17.73 -33.17
CA GLY A 18 51.65 18.26 -31.85
C GLY A 18 51.92 17.20 -30.77
N THR A 19 53.15 16.68 -30.75
CA THR A 19 53.82 15.80 -29.74
C THR A 19 53.47 16.07 -28.26
N SER A 20 53.40 15.12 -27.32
CA SER A 20 54.52 14.28 -26.83
C SER A 20 54.08 13.35 -25.66
N ARG A 21 54.51 12.07 -25.72
CA ARG A 21 55.05 11.14 -24.67
C ARG A 21 54.39 11.10 -23.28
N ALA A 22 54.11 9.95 -22.64
CA ALA A 22 54.91 8.73 -22.48
C ALA A 22 54.00 7.52 -22.11
N ALA A 23 54.10 6.36 -22.77
CA ALA A 23 54.87 5.14 -22.39
C ALA A 23 54.48 4.57 -21.00
N ARG A 24 54.04 3.32 -20.84
CA ARG A 24 54.68 2.01 -21.15
C ARG A 24 53.62 0.89 -21.16
N LEU A 25 53.60 0.01 -22.18
CA LEU A 25 54.22 -1.35 -22.25
C LEU A 25 53.71 -2.32 -21.16
N PHE A 26 53.11 -3.48 -21.44
CA PHE A 26 53.58 -4.65 -22.22
C PHE A 26 52.36 -5.43 -22.80
N LEU A 27 52.26 -5.69 -24.12
CA LEU A 27 52.69 -6.89 -24.88
C LEU A 27 52.23 -8.23 -24.29
N SER A 28 51.23 -8.91 -24.90
CA SER A 28 51.37 -9.99 -25.92
C SER A 28 51.61 -11.38 -25.30
N LEU A 29 51.15 -12.51 -25.84
CA LEU A 29 50.58 -12.90 -27.13
C LEU A 29 49.92 -14.30 -26.91
N THR A 30 48.93 -14.62 -27.76
CA THR A 30 48.53 -15.92 -28.39
C THR A 30 49.10 -17.28 -27.92
N LEU A 31 48.51 -18.47 -28.13
CA LEU A 31 47.67 -19.01 -29.22
C LEU A 31 47.13 -20.42 -28.83
N LEU A 32 45.96 -20.78 -29.38
CA LEU A 32 45.48 -22.10 -29.89
C LEU A 32 45.65 -23.46 -29.17
N GLY A 33 44.58 -24.26 -29.28
CA GLY A 33 44.53 -25.73 -29.38
C GLY A 33 44.08 -26.42 -28.08
N GLY A 34 43.17 -27.40 -28.02
CA GLY A 34 42.54 -28.30 -28.99
C GLY A 34 42.29 -29.67 -28.29
N LEU A 35 41.26 -30.40 -28.72
CA LEU A 35 40.92 -31.82 -28.45
C LEU A 35 40.12 -32.26 -27.18
N LEU A 36 38.87 -32.66 -27.45
CA LEU A 36 38.25 -34.00 -27.29
C LEU A 36 38.65 -34.93 -26.10
N LEU A 37 37.66 -35.37 -25.29
CA LEU A 37 37.16 -36.77 -25.22
C LEU A 37 36.15 -37.01 -24.06
N ASN A 38 35.00 -37.60 -24.43
CA ASN A 38 34.18 -38.64 -23.78
C ASN A 38 33.93 -38.69 -22.25
N GLY A 39 32.63 -38.65 -21.92
CA GLY A 39 31.91 -39.84 -21.42
C GLY A 39 31.54 -39.87 -19.93
N THR A 40 30.24 -39.83 -19.62
CA THR A 40 29.43 -40.94 -19.04
C THR A 40 28.15 -40.42 -18.40
N ALA A 41 27.06 -41.15 -18.62
CA ALA A 41 25.72 -40.94 -18.10
C ALA A 41 25.54 -41.61 -16.72
N LEU A 42 24.64 -41.04 -15.90
CA LEU A 42 23.88 -41.56 -14.74
C LEU A 42 23.30 -40.30 -14.07
N ALA A 43 22.08 -40.18 -13.53
CA ALA A 43 20.88 -40.99 -13.45
C ALA A 43 19.75 -40.04 -12.97
N ASP A 44 18.51 -40.46 -13.20
CA ASP A 44 17.26 -39.78 -12.89
C ASP A 44 17.10 -39.25 -11.45
N GLY A 45 16.36 -38.15 -11.33
CA GLY A 45 15.90 -37.57 -10.08
C GLY A 45 15.01 -36.36 -10.33
N LEU A 46 13.83 -36.60 -10.92
CA LEU A 46 12.78 -35.61 -11.15
C LEU A 46 12.30 -35.03 -9.82
N ALA A 47 12.59 -33.75 -9.57
CA ALA A 47 11.86 -32.92 -8.63
C ALA A 47 11.02 -31.95 -9.47
N GLU A 48 9.71 -32.19 -9.50
CA GLU A 48 8.74 -31.25 -10.07
C GLU A 48 8.76 -29.94 -9.27
N PRO A 49 8.74 -28.77 -9.93
CA PRO A 49 8.47 -27.53 -9.23
C PRO A 49 7.01 -27.53 -8.79
N VAL A 50 6.78 -27.57 -7.47
CA VAL A 50 5.48 -27.28 -6.86
C VAL A 50 5.14 -25.83 -7.17
N SER A 51 4.27 -25.62 -8.15
CA SER A 51 3.69 -24.32 -8.47
C SER A 51 2.70 -23.95 -7.36
N PHE A 52 3.00 -22.90 -6.60
CA PHE A 52 2.09 -22.39 -5.57
C PHE A 52 0.95 -21.62 -6.25
N MET A 53 -0.19 -22.30 -6.40
CA MET A 53 -1.47 -21.63 -6.70
C MET A 53 -1.89 -20.77 -5.51
N VAL A 54 -1.93 -19.45 -5.71
CA VAL A 54 -2.66 -18.52 -4.83
C VAL A 54 -4.07 -18.37 -5.43
N GLN A 55 -5.04 -19.11 -4.88
CA GLN A 55 -6.43 -19.08 -5.33
C GLN A 55 -7.24 -17.92 -4.73
N ASP A 56 -8.28 -17.54 -5.48
CA ASP A 56 -9.19 -16.40 -5.32
C ASP A 56 -9.84 -16.21 -3.93
N PRO A 57 -10.29 -14.98 -3.59
CA PRO A 57 -11.37 -14.80 -2.62
C PRO A 57 -12.68 -15.40 -3.18
N PRO A 58 -13.61 -15.83 -2.32
CA PRO A 58 -14.66 -16.77 -2.71
C PRO A 58 -15.58 -16.22 -3.80
N GLN A 59 -15.77 -17.02 -4.86
CA GLN A 59 -17.08 -17.11 -5.48
C GLN A 59 -18.00 -17.85 -4.52
N ASP A 60 -19.11 -17.19 -4.20
CA ASP A 60 -20.39 -17.80 -3.83
C ASP A 60 -20.36 -18.87 -2.72
N LEU A 61 -20.49 -18.42 -1.47
CA LEU A 61 -20.98 -19.31 -0.40
C LEU A 61 -22.46 -19.57 -0.66
N GLY A 62 -22.75 -20.69 -1.32
CA GLY A 62 -24.09 -21.24 -1.45
C GLY A 62 -24.72 -21.47 -0.07
N ILE A 63 -25.39 -20.44 0.44
CA ILE A 63 -26.39 -20.55 1.48
C ILE A 63 -27.67 -20.92 0.76
N ASP A 64 -28.09 -22.18 0.88
CA ASP A 64 -29.42 -22.65 0.45
C ASP A 64 -30.49 -21.79 1.13
N LEU A 65 -31.01 -20.81 0.39
CA LEU A 65 -32.23 -20.10 0.73
C LEU A 65 -33.39 -21.11 0.62
N LEU A 66 -33.87 -21.56 1.77
CA LEU A 66 -35.11 -22.30 1.91
C LEU A 66 -36.27 -21.56 1.20
N PRO A 67 -37.21 -22.29 0.58
CA PRO A 67 -38.15 -21.75 -0.37
C PRO A 67 -39.20 -20.85 0.27
N SER A 68 -39.54 -19.82 -0.49
CA SER A 68 -40.60 -18.86 -0.27
C SER A 68 -41.96 -19.51 0.02
N THR A 69 -42.64 -18.92 1.00
CA THR A 69 -44.02 -19.22 1.44
C THR A 69 -45.04 -19.27 0.27
N PRO A 70 -46.02 -20.18 0.33
CA PRO A 70 -47.04 -20.32 -0.71
C PRO A 70 -48.20 -19.32 -0.55
N THR A 71 -48.81 -19.03 -1.69
CA THR A 71 -49.95 -18.16 -1.92
C THR A 71 -51.20 -18.63 -1.16
N LEU A 72 -51.79 -17.76 -0.33
CA LEU A 72 -53.08 -17.98 0.32
C LEU A 72 -54.23 -17.46 -0.57
N LYS A 73 -55.19 -18.35 -0.87
CA LYS A 73 -56.59 -17.99 -1.19
C LYS A 73 -57.54 -18.81 -0.30
N PRO A 74 -58.73 -18.29 0.06
CA PRO A 74 -59.46 -18.71 1.25
C PRO A 74 -60.63 -19.67 0.95
N SER A 75 -60.90 -20.61 1.86
CA SER A 75 -62.24 -21.19 2.10
C SER A 75 -62.28 -22.14 3.30
N PRO A 76 -63.47 -22.43 3.88
CA PRO A 76 -63.67 -22.23 5.31
C PRO A 76 -63.88 -23.52 6.13
N ALA A 77 -63.75 -23.32 7.45
CA ALA A 77 -64.45 -23.98 8.55
C ALA A 77 -64.45 -25.52 8.63
N LYS A 78 -63.84 -26.05 9.70
CA LYS A 78 -64.50 -26.97 10.65
C LYS A 78 -63.70 -27.15 11.94
N LEU A 79 -64.41 -27.01 13.06
CA LEU A 79 -64.08 -27.50 14.41
C LEU A 79 -63.63 -28.97 14.38
N VAL A 80 -62.67 -29.36 15.23
CA VAL A 80 -62.77 -30.49 16.19
C VAL A 80 -61.68 -30.32 17.28
N GLU A 81 -62.07 -30.63 18.53
CA GLU A 81 -61.35 -30.57 19.80
C GLU A 81 -60.32 -31.71 20.05
N ASN A 82 -59.48 -31.49 21.08
CA ASN A 82 -58.79 -32.45 21.97
C ASN A 82 -57.63 -33.27 21.33
N ARG A 83 -56.51 -33.60 22.01
CA ARG A 83 -56.30 -33.96 23.42
C ARG A 83 -54.79 -34.04 23.74
N THR A 84 -54.49 -33.95 25.03
CA THR A 84 -53.22 -34.13 25.77
C THR A 84 -52.70 -35.58 25.80
N GLU A 85 -51.37 -35.79 25.79
CA GLU A 85 -50.58 -36.85 26.50
C GLU A 85 -49.09 -36.72 26.08
N ALA A 86 -48.14 -36.39 26.96
CA ALA A 86 -47.45 -37.19 27.99
C ALA A 86 -46.25 -38.02 27.46
N ALA A 87 -45.09 -37.79 28.08
CA ALA A 87 -43.80 -38.47 27.91
C ALA A 87 -43.83 -39.94 28.40
N PRO A 88 -42.76 -40.74 28.19
CA PRO A 88 -41.72 -40.79 29.24
C PRO A 88 -40.28 -41.06 28.76
N ALA A 89 -39.36 -40.84 29.71
CA ALA A 89 -37.93 -41.16 29.69
C ALA A 89 -37.63 -42.66 29.85
N GLN A 90 -36.45 -43.11 29.40
CA GLN A 90 -35.76 -44.26 29.97
C GLN A 90 -34.22 -44.10 29.93
N GLN A 91 -33.64 -44.39 31.09
CA GLN A 91 -32.22 -44.54 31.40
C GLN A 91 -31.72 -45.93 30.97
N ASN A 92 -30.41 -46.10 30.77
CA ASN A 92 -29.73 -47.34 31.16
C ASN A 92 -28.22 -47.11 31.38
N GLU A 93 -27.80 -47.37 32.63
CA GLU A 93 -26.45 -47.70 33.04
C GLU A 93 -26.17 -49.19 32.77
N LEU A 94 -24.91 -49.60 32.52
CA LEU A 94 -24.12 -50.48 33.41
C LEU A 94 -22.82 -51.01 32.73
N SER A 95 -21.72 -50.80 33.45
CA SER A 95 -20.65 -51.77 33.79
C SER A 95 -19.51 -52.15 32.81
N GLY A 96 -18.28 -51.98 33.33
CA GLY A 96 -16.97 -52.46 32.82
C GLY A 96 -16.72 -53.97 32.99
N PRO A 97 -15.45 -54.48 33.00
CA PRO A 97 -14.42 -54.10 33.98
C PRO A 97 -12.93 -54.11 33.52
N ASP A 98 -12.06 -53.65 34.44
CA ASP A 98 -10.63 -53.98 34.77
C ASP A 98 -9.78 -54.87 33.84
N ALA A 99 -8.44 -54.81 33.75
CA ALA A 99 -7.34 -54.06 34.37
C ALA A 99 -6.05 -54.55 33.68
N THR A 100 -4.98 -53.74 33.59
CA THR A 100 -3.62 -54.14 34.07
C THR A 100 -2.56 -53.05 33.90
N LYS A 101 -1.77 -52.92 34.98
CA LYS A 101 -0.54 -52.15 35.15
C LYS A 101 0.53 -52.48 34.10
N ARG A 102 1.26 -51.46 33.63
CA ARG A 102 2.71 -51.53 33.43
C ARG A 102 3.36 -50.17 33.72
N LYS A 103 4.28 -50.18 34.68
CA LYS A 103 5.27 -49.15 34.97
C LYS A 103 6.27 -49.09 33.82
N SER A 104 6.60 -47.89 33.36
CA SER A 104 7.92 -47.59 32.79
C SER A 104 8.32 -46.19 33.25
N GLU A 105 9.30 -46.16 34.15
CA GLU A 105 10.15 -45.01 34.42
C GLU A 105 10.84 -44.60 33.12
N THR A 106 10.79 -43.32 32.78
CA THR A 106 11.77 -42.72 31.87
C THR A 106 12.06 -41.30 32.34
N ALA A 107 13.34 -41.00 32.33
CA ALA A 107 14.00 -39.90 33.00
C ALA A 107 13.46 -38.52 32.60
N SER A 108 13.33 -37.69 33.62
CA SER A 108 13.12 -36.25 33.56
C SER A 108 14.37 -35.54 33.04
N ASP A 109 14.28 -34.97 31.84
CA ASP A 109 15.17 -33.91 31.38
C ASP A 109 14.73 -32.55 31.97
N PRO A 110 15.67 -31.65 32.27
CA PRO A 110 15.37 -30.39 32.94
C PRO A 110 14.59 -29.44 32.04
N ALA A 111 13.49 -28.92 32.58
CA ALA A 111 12.69 -27.86 31.99
C ALA A 111 13.58 -26.68 31.58
N VAL A 112 13.67 -26.44 30.27
CA VAL A 112 14.11 -25.17 29.72
C VAL A 112 13.09 -24.12 30.19
N PRO A 113 13.51 -23.01 30.80
CA PRO A 113 12.58 -21.96 31.17
C PRO A 113 11.95 -21.44 29.88
N VAL A 114 10.62 -21.56 29.78
CA VAL A 114 9.83 -20.80 28.82
C VAL A 114 10.04 -19.35 29.23
N GLU A 115 10.95 -18.69 28.54
CA GLU A 115 11.19 -17.27 28.63
C GLU A 115 9.89 -16.60 28.20
N SER A 116 9.12 -16.15 29.19
CA SER A 116 7.91 -15.36 29.00
C SER A 116 8.25 -14.25 28.02
N MET A 117 7.56 -14.23 26.87
CA MET A 117 7.76 -13.20 25.85
C MET A 117 7.78 -11.82 26.52
N PRO A 118 8.74 -10.95 26.19
CA PRO A 118 8.67 -9.57 26.63
C PRO A 118 7.33 -8.99 26.14
N ARG A 119 6.58 -8.38 27.06
CA ARG A 119 5.52 -7.41 26.73
C ARG A 119 6.18 -6.24 26.00
N ALA A 120 6.49 -6.42 24.73
CA ALA A 120 7.01 -5.39 23.87
C ALA A 120 6.01 -5.22 22.73
N LEU A 121 5.62 -3.97 22.49
CA LEU A 121 4.87 -3.52 21.32
C LEU A 121 3.39 -3.93 21.29
N THR A 122 2.64 -3.60 22.34
CA THR A 122 1.29 -3.08 22.06
C THR A 122 1.50 -1.89 21.12
N SER A 123 0.84 -1.88 19.97
CA SER A 123 0.68 -0.66 19.17
C SER A 123 0.50 0.50 20.14
N PRO A 124 1.27 1.60 20.07
CA PRO A 124 0.90 2.78 20.83
C PRO A 124 -0.53 3.08 20.41
N VAL A 125 -1.47 2.87 21.34
CA VAL A 125 -2.82 3.38 21.21
C VAL A 125 -2.59 4.85 20.94
N LEU A 126 -2.85 5.28 19.71
CA LEU A 126 -3.00 6.68 19.45
C LEU A 126 -4.24 7.07 20.25
N GLU A 127 -4.02 7.56 21.47
CA GLU A 127 -5.05 8.27 22.22
C GLU A 127 -5.54 9.51 21.45
N ASN A 128 -4.93 9.85 20.31
CA ASN A 128 -5.23 11.08 19.56
C ASN A 128 -4.98 10.91 18.05
N VAL A 129 -5.90 10.27 17.33
CA VAL A 129 -6.52 11.03 16.24
C VAL A 129 -7.75 11.62 16.90
N PRO A 130 -7.77 12.92 17.25
CA PRO A 130 -8.91 13.47 17.95
C PRO A 130 -10.14 13.25 17.07
N THR A 131 -11.11 12.47 17.58
CA THR A 131 -12.45 12.33 16.99
C THR A 131 -13.18 13.66 16.92
N THR A 132 -12.59 14.72 17.50
CA THR A 132 -12.97 16.12 17.32
C THR A 132 -11.71 16.96 17.15
N LEU A 133 -11.30 17.25 15.90
CA LEU A 133 -10.46 18.43 15.67
C LEU A 133 -11.25 19.66 16.14
N ASP A 134 -10.80 20.32 17.19
CA ASP A 134 -11.41 21.55 17.66
C ASP A 134 -11.24 22.64 16.57
N LYS A 135 -12.37 23.17 16.07
CA LYS A 135 -12.40 24.18 15.00
C LYS A 135 -11.57 25.42 15.33
N SER A 136 -11.31 25.66 16.61
CA SER A 136 -10.50 26.79 17.10
C SER A 136 -9.05 26.78 16.57
N GLN A 137 -8.47 25.61 16.23
CA GLN A 137 -7.07 25.54 15.78
C GLN A 137 -6.87 25.76 14.27
N MET A 138 -7.93 25.85 13.47
CA MET A 138 -7.83 26.10 12.01
C MET A 138 -8.07 27.56 11.61
N GLN A 139 -8.51 28.45 12.51
CA GLN A 139 -8.84 29.84 12.16
C GLN A 139 -7.72 30.87 12.41
N ASP A 140 -6.66 30.54 13.16
CA ASP A 140 -5.62 31.51 13.54
C ASP A 140 -4.47 31.69 12.54
N SER A 141 -4.64 31.31 11.26
CA SER A 141 -3.59 31.44 10.22
C SER A 141 -3.95 32.27 8.99
N VAL A 142 -5.01 33.08 9.05
CA VAL A 142 -5.25 34.16 8.08
C VAL A 142 -4.95 35.49 8.76
N GLY A 143 -3.66 35.83 8.82
CA GLY A 143 -3.20 37.16 9.21
C GLY A 143 -3.54 38.18 8.13
N GLU A 144 -4.27 39.21 8.53
CA GLU A 144 -4.63 40.41 7.77
C GLU A 144 -3.37 41.05 7.14
N ALA A 145 -3.42 41.28 5.82
CA ALA A 145 -2.30 41.88 5.08
C ALA A 145 -2.10 43.34 5.52
N PRO A 146 -0.86 43.78 5.83
CA PRO A 146 -0.61 45.18 6.14
C PRO A 146 -0.59 46.01 4.85
N ASP A 147 -1.30 47.14 4.87
CA ASP A 147 -1.26 48.19 3.85
C ASP A 147 0.17 48.70 3.66
N ILE A 148 0.70 48.52 2.44
CA ILE A 148 1.98 49.12 2.01
C ILE A 148 1.66 50.42 1.25
N PRO A 149 2.12 51.60 1.71
CA PRO A 149 2.00 52.82 0.93
C PRO A 149 3.02 52.83 -0.21
N ALA A 150 2.57 53.28 -1.38
CA ALA A 150 3.38 53.42 -2.59
C ALA A 150 4.58 54.35 -2.36
N ALA A 151 5.79 53.84 -2.57
CA ALA A 151 7.02 54.62 -2.57
C ALA A 151 7.64 54.66 -3.97
N THR A 152 7.64 55.86 -4.54
CA THR A 152 8.27 56.28 -5.79
C THR A 152 9.79 56.11 -5.71
N SER A 153 10.39 55.36 -6.64
CA SER A 153 11.86 55.28 -6.77
C SER A 153 12.40 56.50 -7.53
N GLN A 154 13.12 57.37 -6.82
CA GLN A 154 14.13 58.24 -7.43
C GLN A 154 15.52 57.75 -7.01
N LEU A 155 16.34 57.48 -8.02
CA LEU A 155 17.76 57.16 -7.93
C LEU A 155 18.56 58.47 -7.88
N GLU A 156 19.36 58.66 -6.82
CA GLU A 156 20.59 59.46 -6.89
C GLU A 156 21.72 58.75 -6.11
N PRO A 157 22.98 58.90 -6.54
CA PRO A 157 24.13 58.26 -5.91
C PRO A 157 24.82 59.21 -4.92
N SER A 158 25.36 58.67 -3.82
CA SER A 158 26.38 59.39 -3.04
C SER A 158 27.52 58.48 -2.62
N ASP A 159 28.71 58.82 -3.14
CA ASP A 159 29.99 58.58 -2.48
C ASP A 159 30.01 59.26 -1.10
N ALA A 160 30.54 58.57 -0.08
CA ALA A 160 31.54 59.11 0.84
C ALA A 160 31.90 58.11 1.96
N THR A 161 33.20 57.83 2.01
CA THR A 161 34.03 57.43 3.16
C THR A 161 33.60 57.96 4.54
N ALA A 162 33.58 57.09 5.56
CA ALA A 162 33.92 57.44 6.93
C ALA A 162 34.29 56.20 7.79
N GLU A 163 35.58 56.17 8.14
CA GLU A 163 36.21 55.77 9.40
C GLU A 163 35.60 54.67 10.29
N ALA A 164 36.35 53.57 10.37
CA ALA A 164 36.23 52.51 11.36
C ALA A 164 36.61 53.00 12.77
N LYS A 165 35.71 52.77 13.74
CA LYS A 165 36.02 52.81 15.16
C LYS A 165 35.81 51.41 15.75
N ASP A 166 36.93 50.71 15.90
CA ASP A 166 37.07 49.40 16.54
C ASP A 166 36.76 49.54 18.04
N THR A 167 35.65 48.94 18.48
CA THR A 167 35.35 48.74 19.90
C THR A 167 35.12 47.25 20.11
N ARG A 168 36.21 46.54 20.42
CA ARG A 168 36.18 45.18 20.97
C ARG A 168 35.47 45.21 22.33
N GLN A 169 34.29 44.61 22.38
CA GLN A 169 33.66 44.20 23.62
C GLN A 169 33.62 42.67 23.63
N ASP A 170 34.61 42.10 24.33
CA ASP A 170 34.67 40.68 24.67
C ASP A 170 33.53 40.35 25.63
N GLY A 171 32.51 39.69 25.10
CA GLY A 171 31.36 39.20 25.83
C GLY A 171 30.67 38.13 25.01
N ALA A 172 31.35 37.01 24.76
CA ALA A 172 30.75 35.86 24.09
C ALA A 172 29.54 35.40 24.92
N PRO A 173 28.30 35.50 24.42
CA PRO A 173 27.16 34.96 25.13
C PRO A 173 27.37 33.46 25.25
N ASN A 174 27.07 32.92 26.43
CA ASN A 174 27.06 31.49 26.70
C ASN A 174 26.01 30.85 25.77
N ILE A 175 26.43 30.43 24.58
CA ILE A 175 25.57 29.73 23.62
C ILE A 175 25.32 28.38 24.25
N VAL A 176 24.21 28.27 25.00
CA VAL A 176 23.63 26.97 25.35
C VAL A 176 23.50 26.22 24.03
N PRO A 177 24.19 25.08 23.83
CA PRO A 177 24.09 24.35 22.59
C PRO A 177 22.62 23.97 22.42
N GLN A 178 21.93 24.64 21.50
CA GLN A 178 20.59 24.24 21.13
C GLN A 178 20.73 22.80 20.64
N GLY A 179 20.06 21.87 21.33
CA GLY A 179 20.11 20.46 20.98
C GLY A 179 19.77 20.25 19.51
N PRO A 180 20.21 19.12 18.91
CA PRO A 180 19.94 18.83 17.52
C PRO A 180 18.44 18.91 17.25
N ARG A 181 18.02 19.88 16.46
CA ARG A 181 16.64 19.99 15.96
C ARG A 181 16.54 19.15 14.69
N LEU A 182 15.47 18.37 14.56
CA LEU A 182 15.05 17.84 13.25
C LEU A 182 14.93 19.05 12.32
N ARG A 183 15.88 19.16 11.38
CA ARG A 183 15.84 20.26 10.41
C ARG A 183 14.85 19.84 9.35
N GLN A 184 13.66 20.42 9.38
CA GLN A 184 12.85 20.54 8.18
C GLN A 184 13.70 21.35 7.18
N ARG A 185 14.44 20.66 6.30
CA ARG A 185 14.92 21.32 5.09
C ARG A 185 13.70 21.51 4.23
N PHE A 186 13.07 22.67 4.39
CA PHE A 186 11.99 23.09 3.52
C PHE A 186 12.50 23.08 2.09
N SER A 187 11.97 22.15 1.33
CA SER A 187 11.95 22.21 -0.12
C SER A 187 10.92 23.29 -0.50
N VAL A 188 11.25 24.57 -0.32
CA VAL A 188 10.36 25.75 -0.52
C VAL A 188 9.87 25.90 -1.98
N LEU A 189 10.33 25.06 -2.90
CA LEU A 189 10.01 25.15 -4.34
C LEU A 189 9.14 24.01 -4.87
N PHE A 190 8.52 23.18 -4.01
CA PHE A 190 7.92 21.94 -4.46
C PHE A 190 6.51 21.76 -3.87
N THR A 191 5.54 21.52 -4.76
CA THR A 191 4.10 21.38 -4.49
C THR A 191 3.79 20.36 -3.39
N GLU A 192 2.62 20.48 -2.75
CA GLU A 192 2.15 19.70 -1.58
C GLU A 192 2.18 18.16 -1.76
N GLN A 193 2.47 17.67 -2.97
CA GLN A 193 2.31 16.29 -3.42
C GLN A 193 3.59 15.44 -3.44
N ARG A 194 4.78 16.00 -3.17
CA ARG A 194 6.02 15.21 -3.15
C ARG A 194 6.29 14.56 -1.79
N PRO A 195 6.97 13.39 -1.77
CA PRO A 195 7.41 12.75 -0.53
C PRO A 195 8.13 13.77 0.33
N PHE A 196 7.73 13.89 1.59
CA PHE A 196 8.44 14.73 2.53
C PHE A 196 9.46 13.88 3.28
N LEU A 197 10.59 14.51 3.53
CA LEU A 197 11.81 13.86 3.95
C LEU A 197 12.34 14.59 5.16
N LEU A 198 12.28 13.91 6.30
CA LEU A 198 12.79 14.43 7.56
C LEU A 198 14.14 13.77 7.81
N TYR A 199 15.17 14.60 7.92
CA TYR A 199 16.52 14.16 8.21
C TYR A 199 16.96 14.62 9.59
N ALA A 200 17.48 13.66 10.36
CA ALA A 200 18.37 13.89 11.49
C ALA A 200 19.71 13.20 11.21
N GLN A 201 20.75 13.55 11.97
CA GLN A 201 22.07 12.90 11.84
C GLN A 201 21.99 11.38 12.04
N ASP A 202 21.02 10.91 12.83
CA ASP A 202 20.87 9.54 13.27
C ASP A 202 19.63 8.82 12.71
N THR A 203 18.80 9.50 11.92
CA THR A 203 17.56 8.90 11.37
C THR A 203 17.16 9.56 10.05
N SER A 204 16.74 8.75 9.08
CA SER A 204 16.11 9.19 7.83
C SER A 204 14.66 8.74 7.80
N ILE A 205 13.72 9.66 7.58
CA ILE A 205 12.29 9.37 7.54
C ILE A 205 11.71 9.88 6.23
N SER A 206 11.16 8.99 5.40
CA SER A 206 10.53 9.33 4.12
C SER A 206 9.12 8.78 4.04
N TYR A 207 8.13 9.64 3.81
CA TYR A 207 6.77 9.20 3.48
C TYR A 207 6.44 9.57 2.04
N LEU A 208 5.96 8.58 1.28
CA LEU A 208 5.34 8.81 -0.02
C LEU A 208 3.84 8.96 0.16
N MET A 209 3.32 10.11 -0.27
CA MET A 209 1.92 10.49 -0.14
C MET A 209 1.15 10.06 -1.41
N PRO A 210 -0.16 9.74 -1.32
CA PRO A 210 -0.90 9.23 -2.46
C PRO A 210 -1.56 10.37 -3.26
N ASN A 211 -2.19 10.02 -4.39
CA ASN A 211 -2.82 10.99 -5.28
C ASN A 211 -4.16 11.52 -4.76
N ALA A 212 -4.94 10.79 -3.94
CA ALA A 212 -6.22 11.31 -3.43
C ALA A 212 -6.08 12.64 -2.65
N LEU A 213 -4.87 12.95 -2.17
CA LEU A 213 -4.58 14.22 -1.52
C LEU A 213 -4.64 15.44 -2.46
N VAL A 214 -4.52 15.24 -3.77
CA VAL A 214 -4.58 16.31 -4.77
C VAL A 214 -5.94 17.01 -4.72
N GLU A 215 -7.02 16.23 -4.62
CA GLU A 215 -8.39 16.75 -4.63
C GLU A 215 -8.80 17.33 -3.26
N HIS A 216 -8.11 16.93 -2.19
CA HIS A 216 -8.43 17.32 -0.82
C HIS A 216 -7.21 17.85 -0.07
N PRO A 217 -6.80 19.12 -0.30
CA PRO A 217 -5.62 19.71 0.34
C PRO A 217 -5.67 19.68 1.89
N TRP A 218 -6.86 19.70 2.47
CA TRP A 218 -7.02 19.62 3.93
C TRP A 218 -6.61 18.25 4.48
N ILE A 219 -6.91 17.14 3.78
CA ILE A 219 -6.47 15.79 4.15
C ILE A 219 -4.95 15.74 4.09
N SER A 220 -4.34 16.32 3.05
CA SER A 220 -2.88 16.39 2.91
C SER A 220 -2.23 17.05 4.11
N ARG A 221 -2.76 18.19 4.55
CA ARG A 221 -2.27 18.93 5.72
C ARG A 221 -2.41 18.12 7.00
N ILE A 222 -3.58 17.52 7.25
CA ILE A 222 -3.80 16.70 8.46
C ILE A 222 -2.88 15.50 8.45
N LEU A 223 -2.86 14.72 7.36
CA LEU A 223 -2.06 13.52 7.26
C LEU A 223 -0.56 13.82 7.42
N ARG A 224 -0.06 14.87 6.74
CA ARG A 224 1.32 15.32 6.93
C ARG A 224 1.60 15.66 8.38
N GLY A 225 0.75 16.45 9.03
CA GLY A 225 0.91 16.79 10.44
C GLY A 225 0.95 15.55 11.35
N THR A 226 0.07 14.58 11.12
CA THR A 226 0.05 13.30 11.84
C THR A 226 1.34 12.52 11.65
N LEU A 227 1.81 12.39 10.41
CA LEU A 227 3.02 11.63 10.08
C LEU A 227 4.30 12.34 10.56
N GLU A 228 4.36 13.66 10.52
CA GLU A 228 5.46 14.46 11.07
C GLU A 228 5.54 14.34 12.60
N ASN A 229 4.40 14.45 13.30
CA ASN A 229 4.35 14.27 14.75
C ASN A 229 4.78 12.86 15.16
N ARG A 230 4.29 11.85 14.44
CA ARG A 230 4.66 10.45 14.67
C ARG A 230 6.17 10.23 14.46
N ALA A 231 6.70 10.73 13.34
CA ALA A 231 8.12 10.67 13.04
C ALA A 231 8.97 11.34 14.13
N LEU A 232 8.54 12.50 14.62
CA LEU A 232 9.17 13.21 15.73
C LEU A 232 9.15 12.39 17.02
N SER A 233 8.01 11.80 17.39
CA SER A 233 7.89 10.97 18.59
C SER A 233 8.78 9.73 18.53
N GLN A 234 8.80 9.01 17.41
CA GLN A 234 9.68 7.84 17.22
C GLN A 234 11.17 8.21 17.30
N TRP A 235 11.55 9.36 16.74
CA TRP A 235 12.92 9.87 16.83
C TRP A 235 13.30 10.24 18.27
N GLN A 236 12.40 10.89 19.02
CA GLN A 236 12.62 11.23 20.43
C GLN A 236 12.78 9.99 21.30
N GLU A 237 11.95 8.96 21.08
CA GLU A 237 12.03 7.69 21.79
C GLU A 237 13.37 6.99 21.53
N LEU A 238 13.80 6.91 20.26
CA LEU A 238 15.09 6.33 19.90
C LEU A 238 16.25 7.03 20.64
N ARG A 239 16.22 8.36 20.70
CA ARG A 239 17.22 9.17 21.44
C ARG A 239 17.17 8.89 22.94
N ALA A 240 15.99 8.74 23.52
CA ALA A 240 15.83 8.41 24.93
C ALA A 240 16.43 7.02 25.24
N GLN A 241 16.15 6.03 24.40
CA GLN A 241 16.72 4.68 24.51
C GLN A 241 18.25 4.68 24.36
N GLN A 242 18.80 5.46 23.43
CA GLN A 242 20.25 5.61 23.27
C GLN A 242 20.91 6.27 24.49
N LYS A 243 20.28 7.29 25.09
CA LYS A 243 20.76 7.94 26.31
C LYS A 243 20.75 6.98 27.49
N ALA A 244 19.74 6.12 27.58
CA ALA A 244 19.65 5.10 28.62
C ALA A 244 20.73 4.01 28.47
N ASN A 245 21.18 3.73 27.24
CA ASN A 245 22.16 2.69 26.91
C ASN A 245 23.38 3.22 26.14
N PRO A 246 24.24 4.06 26.77
CA PRO A 246 25.34 4.75 26.08
C PRO A 246 26.47 3.83 25.60
N GLY A 247 26.52 2.56 26.04
CA GLY A 247 27.61 1.62 25.73
C GLY A 247 27.56 0.96 24.34
N ASN A 248 26.53 1.22 23.52
CA ASN A 248 26.30 0.47 22.28
C ASN A 248 26.43 1.33 21.00
N THR A 249 27.38 2.27 20.98
CA THR A 249 27.63 3.19 19.84
C THR A 249 28.94 2.87 19.13
N SER A 250 29.05 1.70 18.50
CA SER A 250 30.21 1.39 17.64
C SER A 250 30.05 1.98 16.22
N GLY A 251 30.41 3.25 16.08
CA GLY A 251 31.26 3.75 14.98
C GLY A 251 30.90 3.60 13.50
N THR A 252 29.64 3.41 13.06
CA THR A 252 29.30 3.45 11.63
C THR A 252 28.56 4.72 11.22
N ASP A 253 29.00 5.33 10.12
CA ASP A 253 28.55 6.60 9.53
C ASP A 253 27.12 6.57 8.91
N ARG A 254 26.33 5.51 9.16
CA ARG A 254 24.96 5.36 8.65
C ARG A 254 23.93 5.76 9.72
N PRO A 255 22.79 6.36 9.33
CA PRO A 255 21.70 6.59 10.27
C PRO A 255 21.29 5.24 10.86
N LYS A 256 21.24 5.18 12.20
CA LYS A 256 20.97 3.94 12.93
C LYS A 256 19.58 3.37 12.61
N ARG A 257 18.67 4.24 12.16
CA ARG A 257 17.28 3.91 11.84
C ARG A 257 16.84 4.61 10.55
N VAL A 258 16.21 3.86 9.65
CA VAL A 258 15.57 4.39 8.44
C VAL A 258 14.09 4.02 8.50
N ILE A 259 13.22 5.01 8.37
CA ILE A 259 11.77 4.83 8.33
C ILE A 259 11.29 5.23 6.94
N SER A 260 10.67 4.30 6.24
CA SER A 260 10.08 4.55 4.93
C SER A 260 8.62 4.15 4.96
N GLY A 261 7.71 5.09 4.76
CA GLY A 261 6.28 4.83 4.65
C GLY A 261 5.76 5.09 3.25
N ARG A 262 4.87 4.23 2.76
CA ARG A 262 4.05 4.49 1.58
C ARG A 262 2.60 4.53 2.01
N VAL A 263 1.96 5.66 1.76
CA VAL A 263 0.52 5.84 1.91
C VAL A 263 -0.14 5.49 0.57
N GLU A 264 -1.21 4.72 0.63
CA GLU A 264 -1.95 4.19 -0.51
C GLU A 264 -3.44 4.50 -0.35
N ASP A 265 -4.09 4.95 -1.41
CA ASP A 265 -5.55 5.16 -1.40
C ASP A 265 -6.28 3.82 -1.40
N ARG A 266 -7.03 3.45 -0.37
CA ARG A 266 -7.86 2.22 -0.43
C ARG A 266 -9.25 2.48 -0.96
N PHE A 267 -9.74 3.70 -0.76
CA PHE A 267 -11.00 4.18 -1.30
C PHE A 267 -10.95 5.70 -1.43
N SER A 268 -11.57 6.24 -2.47
CA SER A 268 -11.75 7.67 -2.68
C SER A 268 -13.07 7.93 -3.40
N SER A 269 -13.85 8.85 -2.85
CA SER A 269 -15.11 9.33 -3.41
C SER A 269 -15.27 10.80 -3.07
N SER A 270 -16.34 11.43 -3.56
CA SER A 270 -16.67 12.81 -3.16
C SER A 270 -16.95 12.95 -1.66
N GLU A 271 -17.38 11.88 -0.97
CA GLU A 271 -17.83 11.94 0.42
C GLU A 271 -16.82 11.37 1.42
N LEU A 272 -16.07 10.34 1.03
CA LEU A 272 -15.14 9.63 1.92
C LEU A 272 -13.82 9.31 1.23
N SER A 273 -12.75 9.31 2.02
CA SER A 273 -11.44 8.74 1.66
C SER A 273 -10.99 7.72 2.70
N SER A 274 -10.38 6.63 2.24
CA SER A 274 -9.72 5.64 3.09
C SER A 274 -8.30 5.45 2.60
N LEU A 275 -7.33 5.63 3.48
CA LEU A 275 -5.91 5.55 3.19
C LEU A 275 -5.28 4.44 4.04
N PHE A 276 -4.28 3.78 3.47
CA PHE A 276 -3.49 2.74 4.11
C PHE A 276 -2.02 3.13 4.10
N LEU A 277 -1.34 3.04 5.23
CA LEU A 277 0.09 3.29 5.33
C LEU A 277 0.80 2.00 5.72
N LYS A 278 1.72 1.58 4.85
CA LYS A 278 2.75 0.58 5.17
C LYS A 278 4.06 1.30 5.48
N GLU A 279 4.41 1.31 6.75
CA GLU A 279 5.66 1.86 7.28
C GLU A 279 6.67 0.71 7.45
N THR A 280 7.86 0.87 6.89
CA THR A 280 8.98 -0.05 7.08
C THR A 280 10.07 0.66 7.87
N ILE A 281 10.45 0.07 8.99
CA ILE A 281 11.48 0.55 9.88
C ILE A 281 12.66 -0.40 9.74
N THR A 282 13.77 0.12 9.23
CA THR A 282 15.03 -0.63 9.09
C THR A 282 16.02 -0.12 10.13
N GLU A 283 16.53 -1.04 10.94
CA GLU A 283 17.60 -0.76 11.90
C GLU A 283 18.96 -1.23 11.37
N SER A 284 20.05 -0.78 12.02
CA SER A 284 21.43 -1.04 11.57
C SER A 284 21.81 -2.51 11.47
N ASP A 285 21.06 -3.41 12.10
CA ASP A 285 21.26 -4.86 12.14
C ASP A 285 20.45 -5.64 11.08
N ALA A 286 19.89 -4.92 10.10
CA ALA A 286 19.13 -5.46 8.95
C ALA A 286 17.77 -6.10 9.29
N HIS A 287 17.31 -6.05 10.54
CA HIS A 287 15.92 -6.37 10.85
C HIS A 287 15.00 -5.27 10.28
N LYS A 288 13.99 -5.70 9.52
CA LYS A 288 12.96 -4.83 8.97
C LYS A 288 11.68 -5.09 9.73
N HIS A 289 11.23 -4.08 10.46
CA HIS A 289 9.93 -4.09 11.09
C HIS A 289 8.92 -3.41 10.17
N VAL A 290 7.73 -3.99 10.02
CA VAL A 290 6.66 -3.42 9.22
C VAL A 290 5.51 -3.03 10.14
N GLN A 291 5.05 -1.79 10.03
CA GLN A 291 3.88 -1.28 10.71
C GLN A 291 2.82 -0.84 9.69
N LEU A 292 1.58 -1.23 9.96
CA LEU A 292 0.39 -0.93 9.19
C LEU A 292 -0.46 0.05 9.97
N LEU A 293 -0.95 1.06 9.25
CA LEU A 293 -1.82 2.11 9.76
C LEU A 293 -2.90 2.39 8.71
N SER A 294 -4.03 2.96 9.15
CA SER A 294 -5.09 3.40 8.26
C SER A 294 -5.62 4.75 8.68
N PHE A 295 -6.12 5.51 7.72
CA PHE A 295 -6.72 6.82 7.94
C PHE A 295 -8.01 6.90 7.14
N ASN A 296 -9.14 7.12 7.81
CA ASN A 296 -10.44 7.24 7.15
C ASN A 296 -10.98 8.64 7.41
N PHE A 297 -11.39 9.33 6.35
CA PHE A 297 -11.80 10.73 6.37
C PHE A 297 -13.19 10.90 5.78
N ASP A 298 -14.05 11.66 6.46
CA ASP A 298 -15.34 12.13 5.96
C ASP A 298 -15.18 13.56 5.46
N HIS A 299 -15.45 13.76 4.18
CA HIS A 299 -15.26 15.03 3.48
C HIS A 299 -16.36 16.04 3.82
N ARG A 300 -17.53 15.58 4.27
CA ARG A 300 -18.66 16.42 4.64
C ARG A 300 -18.40 17.11 5.97
N SER A 301 -17.85 16.37 6.93
CA SER A 301 -17.45 16.89 8.24
C SER A 301 -16.01 17.44 8.28
N GLN A 302 -15.19 17.11 7.27
CA GLN A 302 -13.76 17.40 7.22
C GLN A 302 -13.00 16.83 8.43
N GLN A 303 -13.37 15.63 8.84
CA GLN A 303 -12.82 14.95 10.01
C GLN A 303 -12.42 13.52 9.71
N ALA A 304 -11.49 12.98 10.50
CA ALA A 304 -11.22 11.56 10.52
C ALA A 304 -12.36 10.83 11.25
N PHE A 305 -12.67 9.61 10.85
CA PHE A 305 -13.69 8.78 11.49
C PHE A 305 -13.17 7.36 11.76
N GLY A 306 -13.72 6.72 12.79
CA GLY A 306 -13.44 5.34 13.18
C GLY A 306 -14.68 4.45 13.19
N LEU A 307 -14.55 3.25 13.73
CA LEU A 307 -15.67 2.28 13.82
C LEU A 307 -16.81 2.79 14.68
N ARG A 308 -16.53 3.57 15.73
CA ARG A 308 -17.57 4.16 16.59
C ARG A 308 -18.46 5.11 15.80
N ASP A 309 -17.86 5.96 14.98
CA ASP A 309 -18.58 6.90 14.12
C ASP A 309 -19.36 6.13 13.04
N LEU A 310 -18.74 5.11 12.44
CA LEU A 310 -19.34 4.31 11.38
C LEU A 310 -20.60 3.56 11.81
N PHE A 311 -20.64 3.05 13.04
CA PHE A 311 -21.77 2.27 13.57
C PHE A 311 -22.76 3.09 14.42
N GLY A 312 -22.52 4.40 14.60
CA GLY A 312 -23.52 5.34 15.13
C GLY A 312 -24.03 5.05 16.54
N SER A 313 -23.39 4.13 17.26
CA SER A 313 -24.02 3.53 18.42
C SER A 313 -23.85 4.44 19.64
N GLN A 314 -24.93 5.13 20.01
CA GLN A 314 -25.07 5.78 21.32
C GLN A 314 -25.14 4.75 22.47
N ASN A 315 -25.30 3.46 22.12
CA ASN A 315 -25.37 2.34 23.05
C ASN A 315 -24.15 1.41 22.87
N ASP A 316 -23.29 1.35 23.88
CA ASP A 316 -22.09 0.50 23.87
C ASP A 316 -22.40 -1.00 23.70
N ASP A 317 -23.57 -1.49 24.13
CA ASP A 317 -23.95 -2.90 23.95
C ASP A 317 -24.21 -3.26 22.48
N ALA A 318 -24.82 -2.34 21.73
CA ALA A 318 -25.08 -2.53 20.30
C ALA A 318 -23.77 -2.51 19.49
N LEU A 319 -22.84 -1.62 19.86
CA LEU A 319 -21.49 -1.61 19.29
C LEU A 319 -20.80 -2.93 19.55
N LYS A 320 -20.79 -3.36 20.81
CA LYS A 320 -20.15 -4.60 21.24
C LYS A 320 -20.72 -5.82 20.51
N ALA A 321 -22.03 -5.88 20.31
CA ALA A 321 -22.66 -6.93 19.53
C ALA A 321 -22.16 -6.95 18.08
N THR A 322 -22.05 -5.77 17.45
CA THR A 322 -21.54 -5.62 16.08
C THR A 322 -20.06 -6.03 15.98
N ILE A 323 -19.23 -5.58 16.93
CA ILE A 323 -17.82 -5.96 16.99
C ILE A 323 -17.65 -7.47 17.21
N ASN A 324 -18.48 -8.09 18.06
CA ASN A 324 -18.45 -9.55 18.24
C ASN A 324 -18.82 -10.31 16.95
N LEU A 325 -19.77 -9.80 16.18
CA LEU A 325 -20.16 -10.40 14.90
C LEU A 325 -19.01 -10.31 13.88
N ILE A 326 -18.39 -9.13 13.77
CA ILE A 326 -17.20 -8.91 12.94
C ILE A 326 -16.06 -9.84 13.39
N ALA A 327 -15.79 -9.91 14.69
CA ALA A 327 -14.75 -10.77 15.27
C ALA A 327 -14.95 -12.26 14.95
N ALA A 328 -16.19 -12.75 15.01
CA ALA A 328 -16.51 -14.14 14.68
C ALA A 328 -16.17 -14.47 13.23
N TYR A 329 -16.56 -13.61 12.29
CA TYR A 329 -16.20 -13.74 10.88
C TYR A 329 -14.68 -13.69 10.70
N MET A 330 -14.01 -12.75 11.38
CA MET A 330 -12.57 -12.55 11.27
C MET A 330 -11.76 -13.75 11.70
N ARG A 331 -12.12 -14.40 12.81
CA ARG A 331 -11.46 -15.62 13.28
C ARG A 331 -11.52 -16.73 12.22
N ALA A 332 -12.68 -16.91 11.58
CA ALA A 332 -12.84 -17.92 10.54
C ALA A 332 -11.95 -17.64 9.32
N ASP A 333 -11.87 -16.39 8.87
CA ASP A 333 -11.02 -16.04 7.73
C ASP A 333 -9.51 -16.13 8.06
N ILE A 334 -9.09 -15.74 9.27
CA ILE A 334 -7.68 -15.89 9.67
C ILE A 334 -7.28 -17.37 9.72
N VAL A 335 -8.14 -18.25 10.26
CA VAL A 335 -7.92 -19.70 10.22
C VAL A 335 -7.71 -20.20 8.79
N ARG A 336 -8.56 -19.75 7.86
CA ARG A 336 -8.43 -20.09 6.43
C ARG A 336 -7.11 -19.61 5.86
N GLN A 337 -6.75 -18.34 6.09
CA GLN A 337 -5.50 -17.76 5.60
C GLN A 337 -4.26 -18.49 6.15
N LYS A 338 -4.22 -18.76 7.46
CA LYS A 338 -3.14 -19.53 8.08
C LYS A 338 -3.04 -20.93 7.49
N SER A 339 -4.19 -21.59 7.30
CA SER A 339 -4.20 -22.95 6.76
C SER A 339 -3.60 -23.02 5.36
N ILE A 340 -3.91 -22.03 4.51
CA ILE A 340 -3.33 -21.90 3.18
C ILE A 340 -1.82 -21.64 3.26
N ARG A 341 -1.38 -20.67 4.07
CA ARG A 341 0.04 -20.30 4.20
C ARG A 341 0.89 -21.46 4.72
N LEU A 342 0.38 -22.23 5.68
CA LEU A 342 1.10 -23.33 6.32
C LEU A 342 0.91 -24.67 5.59
N GLY A 343 0.03 -24.75 4.59
CA GLY A 343 -0.30 -26.00 3.89
C GLY A 343 -0.92 -27.07 4.78
N THR A 344 -1.52 -26.69 5.92
CA THR A 344 -2.11 -27.61 6.91
C THR A 344 -3.38 -27.02 7.48
N THR A 345 -4.36 -27.84 7.84
CA THR A 345 -5.59 -27.35 8.47
C THR A 345 -5.31 -26.88 9.90
N ILE A 346 -5.54 -25.60 10.16
CA ILE A 346 -5.45 -24.99 11.49
C ILE A 346 -6.85 -24.95 12.11
N SER A 347 -6.95 -25.20 13.41
CA SER A 347 -8.17 -24.93 14.19
C SER A 347 -7.90 -23.83 15.22
N ILE A 348 -8.95 -23.14 15.65
CA ILE A 348 -8.86 -22.03 16.62
C ILE A 348 -8.26 -22.52 17.94
N GLU A 349 -8.61 -23.74 18.35
CA GLU A 349 -8.21 -24.33 19.64
C GLU A 349 -6.74 -24.75 19.67
N GLN A 350 -6.15 -25.04 18.51
CA GLN A 350 -4.76 -25.48 18.35
C GLN A 350 -3.78 -24.31 18.21
N ASP A 351 -4.26 -23.16 17.73
CA ASP A 351 -3.43 -21.99 17.50
C ASP A 351 -3.47 -21.05 18.71
N SER A 352 -2.33 -20.91 19.40
CA SER A 352 -2.25 -20.09 20.62
C SER A 352 -2.56 -18.61 20.38
N TRP A 353 -2.31 -18.08 19.17
CA TRP A 353 -2.66 -16.69 18.86
C TRP A 353 -4.16 -16.54 18.63
N LEU A 354 -4.82 -17.50 17.99
CA LEU A 354 -6.26 -17.42 17.68
C LEU A 354 -7.16 -17.79 18.85
N LYS A 355 -6.73 -18.72 19.69
CA LYS A 355 -7.50 -19.16 20.86
C LYS A 355 -7.83 -17.99 21.80
N ASP A 356 -6.85 -17.12 22.01
CA ASP A 356 -6.96 -15.97 22.92
C ASP A 356 -7.29 -14.66 22.18
N LEU A 357 -7.47 -14.72 20.85
CA LEU A 357 -7.80 -13.55 20.04
C LEU A 357 -9.20 -13.06 20.39
N ASN A 358 -9.32 -11.95 21.12
CA ASN A 358 -10.57 -11.27 21.39
C ASN A 358 -10.57 -9.87 20.78
N PRO A 359 -11.00 -9.72 19.51
CA PRO A 359 -10.99 -8.42 18.84
C PRO A 359 -11.89 -7.42 19.56
N ASP A 360 -11.30 -6.29 19.93
CA ASP A 360 -11.99 -5.10 20.42
C ASP A 360 -11.78 -3.95 19.44
N LEU A 361 -12.32 -2.76 19.78
CA LEU A 361 -12.20 -1.58 18.92
C LEU A 361 -10.74 -1.17 18.68
N ASP A 362 -9.87 -1.38 19.67
CA ASP A 362 -8.46 -1.00 19.58
C ASP A 362 -7.72 -1.93 18.62
N LEU A 363 -7.98 -3.24 18.69
CA LEU A 363 -7.43 -4.21 17.74
C LEU A 363 -7.92 -3.98 16.31
N LEU A 364 -9.16 -3.51 16.17
CA LEU A 364 -9.82 -3.27 14.89
C LEU A 364 -9.65 -1.84 14.36
N ASN A 365 -8.84 -1.01 15.01
CA ASN A 365 -8.66 0.40 14.63
C ASN A 365 -8.00 0.57 13.24
N THR A 366 -7.29 -0.44 12.76
CA THR A 366 -6.58 -0.41 11.49
C THR A 366 -7.47 -1.06 10.42
N PHE A 367 -8.39 -0.27 9.87
CA PHE A 367 -9.31 -0.73 8.84
C PHE A 367 -9.39 0.25 7.67
N THR A 368 -9.71 -0.27 6.49
CA THR A 368 -9.91 0.52 5.28
C THR A 368 -11.23 0.18 4.60
N LEU A 369 -11.81 1.15 3.89
CA LEU A 369 -13.01 0.93 3.09
C LEU A 369 -12.65 0.14 1.84
N VAL A 370 -13.53 -0.78 1.44
CA VAL A 370 -13.37 -1.59 0.21
C VAL A 370 -14.32 -1.06 -0.86
N PRO A 371 -13.81 -0.66 -2.04
CA PRO A 371 -14.65 -0.16 -3.11
C PRO A 371 -15.58 -1.25 -3.66
N SER A 372 -16.76 -0.81 -4.07
CA SER A 372 -17.76 -1.61 -4.75
C SER A 372 -17.58 -1.57 -6.25
N LYS A 373 -18.15 -2.55 -6.95
CA LYS A 373 -18.37 -2.48 -8.40
C LYS A 373 -19.33 -1.35 -8.79
N LEU A 374 -20.15 -0.89 -7.85
CA LEU A 374 -20.96 0.32 -8.01
C LEU A 374 -20.09 1.55 -7.74
N SER A 375 -20.04 2.45 -8.71
CA SER A 375 -19.23 3.67 -8.65
C SER A 375 -19.45 4.45 -7.36
N GLY A 376 -18.36 4.73 -6.63
CA GLY A 376 -18.38 5.52 -5.40
C GLY A 376 -19.06 4.86 -4.20
N LYS A 377 -19.42 3.57 -4.28
CA LYS A 377 -20.00 2.80 -3.17
C LYS A 377 -18.95 1.94 -2.47
N ILE A 378 -19.27 1.52 -1.26
CA ILE A 378 -18.40 0.72 -0.39
C ILE A 378 -19.02 -0.68 -0.22
N ALA A 379 -18.26 -1.70 -0.57
CA ALA A 379 -18.70 -3.10 -0.46
C ALA A 379 -18.37 -3.76 0.88
N GLY A 380 -17.57 -3.09 1.72
CA GLY A 380 -17.25 -3.59 3.04
C GLY A 380 -16.02 -2.93 3.65
N LEU A 381 -15.44 -3.60 4.64
CA LEU A 381 -14.26 -3.16 5.37
C LEU A 381 -13.16 -4.20 5.26
N THR A 382 -11.90 -3.77 5.16
CA THR A 382 -10.74 -4.63 5.34
C THR A 382 -10.01 -4.25 6.62
N PHE A 383 -9.89 -5.19 7.55
CA PHE A 383 -9.11 -5.03 8.78
C PHE A 383 -7.69 -5.53 8.55
N HIS A 384 -6.70 -4.72 8.91
CA HIS A 384 -5.29 -5.01 8.72
C HIS A 384 -4.62 -5.28 10.06
N PHE A 385 -3.84 -6.34 10.11
CA PHE A 385 -3.12 -6.76 11.30
C PHE A 385 -1.63 -6.67 11.08
N ASN A 386 -0.96 -5.98 12.00
CA ASN A 386 0.49 -5.87 12.03
C ASN A 386 1.15 -7.25 12.12
N PRO A 387 2.29 -7.47 11.46
CA PRO A 387 3.10 -8.67 11.67
C PRO A 387 3.38 -8.92 13.16
N GLY A 388 3.39 -10.18 13.58
CA GLY A 388 3.58 -10.55 14.99
C GLY A 388 2.30 -10.54 15.85
N LEU A 389 1.22 -9.90 15.37
CA LEU A 389 -0.02 -9.79 16.15
C LEU A 389 -0.84 -11.09 16.16
N LEU A 390 -0.92 -11.75 15.00
CA LEU A 390 -1.70 -12.97 14.80
C LEU A 390 -0.84 -14.20 14.54
N GLY A 391 0.48 -14.12 14.72
CA GLY A 391 1.41 -15.18 14.39
C GLY A 391 2.86 -14.72 14.59
N ALA A 392 3.82 -15.43 14.01
CA ALA A 392 5.20 -14.96 14.02
C ALA A 392 5.36 -13.72 13.11
N GLU A 393 6.35 -12.86 13.38
CA GLU A 393 6.63 -11.72 12.49
C GLU A 393 6.97 -12.18 11.06
N ALA A 394 7.58 -13.36 10.92
CA ALA A 394 7.89 -14.00 9.64
C ALA A 394 6.65 -14.40 8.82
N ASP A 395 5.47 -14.56 9.46
CA ASP A 395 4.22 -14.81 8.75
C ASP A 395 3.76 -13.58 7.96
N GLY A 396 4.32 -12.41 8.27
CA GLY A 396 3.93 -11.13 7.71
C GLY A 396 2.56 -10.67 8.21
N PRO A 397 1.97 -9.66 7.54
CA PRO A 397 0.68 -9.13 7.94
C PRO A 397 -0.48 -10.06 7.54
N TYR A 398 -1.62 -9.87 8.21
CA TYR A 398 -2.90 -10.45 7.81
C TYR A 398 -3.87 -9.33 7.47
N ALA A 399 -4.77 -9.57 6.52
CA ALA A 399 -5.82 -8.63 6.16
C ALA A 399 -7.12 -9.40 5.96
N VAL A 400 -8.21 -8.97 6.60
CA VAL A 400 -9.50 -9.67 6.56
C VAL A 400 -10.56 -8.74 5.97
N TYR A 401 -11.14 -9.16 4.84
CA TYR A 401 -12.29 -8.50 4.24
C TYR A 401 -13.60 -8.94 4.90
N ILE A 402 -14.42 -7.98 5.32
CA ILE A 402 -15.74 -8.16 5.87
C ILE A 402 -16.76 -7.50 4.93
N PRO A 403 -17.67 -8.28 4.32
CA PRO A 403 -18.68 -7.71 3.44
C PRO A 403 -19.72 -6.91 4.22
N THR A 404 -20.24 -5.85 3.60
CA THR A 404 -21.28 -4.98 4.17
C THR A 404 -22.46 -5.76 4.76
N ALA A 405 -22.87 -6.85 4.11
CA ALA A 405 -23.99 -7.69 4.56
C ALA A 405 -23.88 -8.20 6.00
N ILE A 406 -22.66 -8.30 6.55
CA ILE A 406 -22.42 -8.74 7.93
C ILE A 406 -22.83 -7.66 8.94
N PHE A 407 -22.62 -6.38 8.63
CA PHE A 407 -22.78 -5.28 9.60
C PHE A 407 -23.73 -4.17 9.13
N ALA A 408 -24.38 -4.31 7.97
CA ALA A 408 -25.22 -3.28 7.36
C ALA A 408 -26.29 -2.74 8.32
N ALA A 409 -26.92 -3.62 9.10
CA ALA A 409 -27.98 -3.25 10.05
C ALA A 409 -27.48 -2.39 11.22
N SER A 410 -26.17 -2.34 11.44
CA SER A 410 -25.52 -1.59 12.51
C SER A 410 -24.87 -0.29 12.02
N LEU A 411 -24.93 0.03 10.72
CA LEU A 411 -24.36 1.27 10.19
C LEU A 411 -25.13 2.48 10.71
N ASP A 412 -24.39 3.56 11.00
CA ASP A 412 -25.01 4.86 11.21
C ASP A 412 -25.75 5.30 9.94
N ALA A 413 -26.89 5.96 10.12
CA ALA A 413 -27.72 6.41 9.01
C ALA A 413 -26.97 7.35 8.05
N SER A 414 -25.98 8.11 8.53
CA SER A 414 -25.17 9.01 7.71
C SER A 414 -24.17 8.29 6.77
N TYR A 415 -23.93 7.00 7.00
CA TYR A 415 -23.05 6.16 6.20
C TYR A 415 -23.80 5.05 5.44
N ALA A 416 -24.97 4.63 5.90
CA ALA A 416 -25.71 3.49 5.34
C ALA A 416 -25.83 3.54 3.81
N ASP A 417 -26.17 4.69 3.25
CA ASP A 417 -26.40 4.89 1.81
C ASP A 417 -25.11 4.76 0.98
N LEU A 418 -23.93 4.84 1.61
CA LEU A 418 -22.64 4.71 0.96
C LEU A 418 -22.19 3.25 0.81
N PHE A 419 -22.78 2.33 1.60
CA PHE A 419 -22.39 0.94 1.63
C PHE A 419 -23.34 0.08 0.78
N GLU A 420 -22.90 -0.30 -0.42
CA GLU A 420 -23.72 -1.04 -1.38
C GLU A 420 -22.87 -1.81 -2.40
N GLY A 421 -23.41 -2.90 -2.92
CA GLY A 421 -22.84 -3.68 -4.02
C GLY A 421 -21.70 -4.61 -3.61
N ASP A 422 -21.21 -5.36 -4.60
CA ASP A 422 -20.17 -6.37 -4.40
C ASP A 422 -18.78 -5.76 -4.38
N ALA A 423 -17.87 -6.38 -3.62
CA ALA A 423 -16.48 -5.96 -3.60
C ALA A 423 -15.86 -6.05 -4.98
N MET A 424 -15.12 -5.00 -5.31
CA MET A 424 -14.31 -4.98 -6.50
C MET A 424 -12.96 -5.62 -6.20
N LEU A 425 -12.63 -6.68 -6.94
CA LEU A 425 -11.39 -7.45 -6.75
C LEU A 425 -10.26 -6.83 -7.58
N VAL A 426 -9.76 -5.70 -7.11
CA VAL A 426 -8.73 -4.96 -7.85
C VAL A 426 -7.35 -5.19 -7.26
N SER A 427 -6.42 -5.56 -8.12
CA SER A 427 -5.00 -5.50 -7.81
C SER A 427 -4.45 -4.12 -8.16
N ARG A 428 -3.82 -3.49 -7.19
CA ARG A 428 -3.07 -2.27 -7.39
C ARG A 428 -1.61 -2.58 -7.63
N HIS A 429 -1.05 -1.93 -8.63
CA HIS A 429 0.36 -1.96 -8.98
C HIS A 429 0.89 -0.54 -9.00
N THR A 430 1.97 -0.27 -8.27
CA THR A 430 2.54 1.08 -8.13
C THR A 430 3.84 1.21 -8.90
N ALA A 431 4.10 2.40 -9.42
CA ALA A 431 5.38 2.71 -10.04
C ALA A 431 6.52 2.59 -9.02
N THR A 432 7.70 2.24 -9.53
CA THR A 432 8.89 2.05 -8.68
C THR A 432 9.46 3.41 -8.23
N GLY A 433 10.21 3.40 -7.12
CA GLY A 433 10.84 4.61 -6.59
C GLY A 433 9.86 5.59 -5.92
N PHE A 434 9.97 6.87 -6.27
CA PHE A 434 9.21 7.98 -5.66
C PHE A 434 7.98 8.41 -6.47
N SER A 435 7.63 7.68 -7.52
CA SER A 435 6.38 7.94 -8.23
C SER A 435 5.19 7.43 -7.41
N THR A 436 4.13 8.23 -7.41
CA THR A 436 2.82 7.92 -6.83
C THR A 436 1.88 7.30 -7.85
N ALA A 437 2.31 7.17 -9.11
CA ALA A 437 1.52 6.55 -10.16
C ALA A 437 1.17 5.11 -9.76
N SER A 438 -0.09 4.74 -9.99
CA SER A 438 -0.58 3.40 -9.76
C SER A 438 -1.58 3.02 -10.83
N VAL A 439 -1.51 1.77 -11.28
CA VAL A 439 -2.51 1.14 -12.13
C VAL A 439 -3.31 0.18 -11.27
N ASN A 440 -4.62 0.22 -11.43
CA ASN A 440 -5.57 -0.62 -10.73
C ASN A 440 -6.22 -1.55 -11.75
N LEU A 441 -6.04 -2.87 -11.64
CA LEU A 441 -6.57 -3.84 -12.61
C LEU A 441 -7.66 -4.69 -12.00
N ASP A 442 -8.75 -4.87 -12.74
CA ASP A 442 -9.78 -5.87 -12.43
C ASP A 442 -9.29 -7.25 -12.89
N GLY A 443 -9.21 -8.21 -11.95
CA GLY A 443 -8.86 -9.60 -12.24
C GLY A 443 -7.38 -9.92 -12.53
N VAL A 444 -6.54 -8.97 -12.96
CA VAL A 444 -5.13 -9.25 -13.34
C VAL A 444 -4.14 -8.95 -12.23
N ARG A 445 -3.71 -10.00 -11.51
CA ARG A 445 -2.78 -9.90 -10.36
C ARG A 445 -1.32 -10.19 -10.75
N GLU A 446 -0.39 -9.95 -9.82
CA GLU A 446 1.00 -10.41 -9.97
C GLU A 446 1.03 -11.93 -10.16
N ASN A 447 1.85 -12.38 -11.12
CA ASN A 447 2.00 -13.76 -11.56
C ASN A 447 0.73 -14.39 -12.16
N ALA A 448 -0.26 -13.59 -12.55
CA ALA A 448 -1.41 -14.09 -13.28
C ALA A 448 -0.98 -14.78 -14.58
N GLU A 449 -1.68 -15.83 -14.95
CA GLU A 449 -1.53 -16.50 -16.25
C GLU A 449 -2.34 -15.75 -17.30
N LEU A 450 -1.67 -15.31 -18.37
CA LEU A 450 -2.24 -14.61 -19.50
C LEU A 450 -2.28 -15.55 -20.70
N GLY A 451 -3.30 -15.43 -21.55
CA GLY A 451 -3.38 -16.23 -22.77
C GLY A 451 -4.60 -15.92 -23.61
N GLY A 452 -4.44 -16.05 -24.93
CA GLY A 452 -5.51 -15.76 -25.89
C GLY A 452 -5.79 -14.26 -26.04
N ASP A 453 -6.99 -13.94 -26.54
CA ASP A 453 -7.45 -12.55 -26.66
C ASP A 453 -7.97 -12.10 -25.30
N MET A 454 -7.15 -11.34 -24.58
CA MET A 454 -7.49 -10.85 -23.26
C MET A 454 -8.14 -9.47 -23.30
N LEU A 455 -9.15 -9.30 -22.45
CA LEU A 455 -9.72 -8.01 -22.12
C LEU A 455 -9.23 -7.60 -20.73
N ILE A 456 -8.46 -6.52 -20.66
CA ILE A 456 -7.96 -5.95 -19.42
C ILE A 456 -8.73 -4.66 -19.14
N GLU A 457 -9.37 -4.58 -17.98
CA GLU A 457 -10.06 -3.39 -17.53
C GLU A 457 -9.45 -2.90 -16.23
N GLY A 458 -9.47 -1.58 -16.03
CA GLY A 458 -8.86 -1.00 -14.85
C GLY A 458 -8.95 0.51 -14.80
N GLU A 459 -8.11 1.08 -13.96
CA GLU A 459 -7.92 2.52 -13.86
C GLU A 459 -6.43 2.87 -13.93
N VAL A 460 -6.15 4.00 -14.58
CA VAL A 460 -4.85 4.66 -14.62
C VAL A 460 -4.96 6.08 -14.05
N PRO A 461 -3.85 6.71 -13.65
CA PRO A 461 -3.89 8.10 -13.22
C PRO A 461 -4.51 9.01 -14.29
N GLY A 462 -5.35 9.95 -13.89
CA GLY A 462 -5.97 10.92 -14.78
C GLY A 462 -4.96 11.79 -15.52
N SER A 463 -3.75 11.97 -14.98
CA SER A 463 -2.63 12.62 -15.68
C SER A 463 -2.15 11.86 -16.92
N TRP A 464 -2.51 10.59 -17.08
CA TRP A 464 -2.23 9.78 -18.26
C TRP A 464 -3.34 9.92 -19.32
N CYS A 465 -4.14 10.99 -19.26
CA CYS A 465 -5.24 11.27 -20.16
C CYS A 465 -4.83 11.43 -21.63
N ASP A 466 -3.55 11.70 -21.93
CA ASP A 466 -3.04 11.66 -23.30
C ASP A 466 -2.84 10.22 -23.80
N GLY A 467 -3.06 9.23 -22.94
CA GLY A 467 -2.92 7.79 -23.17
C GLY A 467 -1.70 7.19 -22.47
N PHE A 468 -1.56 5.88 -22.64
CA PHE A 468 -0.38 5.12 -22.25
C PHE A 468 -0.16 3.97 -23.23
N HIS A 469 1.02 3.35 -23.19
CA HIS A 469 1.30 2.07 -23.82
C HIS A 469 1.12 0.95 -22.80
N LEU A 470 0.53 -0.16 -23.24
CA LEU A 470 0.50 -1.42 -22.52
C LEU A 470 1.17 -2.48 -23.38
N THR A 471 2.28 -3.01 -22.91
CA THR A 471 3.05 -4.03 -23.61
C THR A 471 3.27 -5.25 -22.74
N LEU A 472 3.32 -6.43 -23.35
CA LEU A 472 3.80 -7.65 -22.70
C LEU A 472 5.24 -7.87 -23.14
N VAL A 473 6.16 -7.91 -22.17
CA VAL A 473 7.59 -8.11 -22.42
C VAL A 473 8.04 -9.44 -21.84
N ASP A 474 8.81 -10.21 -22.60
CA ASP A 474 9.39 -11.47 -22.14
C ASP A 474 10.60 -11.20 -21.22
N ASN A 475 10.61 -11.79 -20.02
CA ASN A 475 11.65 -11.51 -19.02
C ASN A 475 13.04 -12.04 -19.43
N LYS A 476 13.12 -13.07 -20.28
CA LYS A 476 14.41 -13.68 -20.67
C LYS A 476 15.07 -12.91 -21.82
N THR A 477 14.27 -12.51 -22.80
CA THR A 477 14.75 -11.89 -24.04
C THR A 477 14.66 -10.36 -24.00
N GLY A 478 13.81 -9.80 -23.14
CA GLY A 478 13.50 -8.37 -23.12
C GLY A 478 12.72 -7.90 -24.36
N GLN A 479 12.22 -8.82 -25.19
CA GLN A 479 11.47 -8.47 -26.39
C GLN A 479 9.99 -8.24 -26.06
N ILE A 480 9.39 -7.28 -26.77
CA ILE A 480 7.94 -7.09 -26.77
C ILE A 480 7.30 -8.29 -27.46
N VAL A 481 6.47 -9.01 -26.71
CA VAL A 481 5.68 -10.14 -27.18
C VAL A 481 4.46 -9.63 -27.94
N THR A 482 3.76 -8.65 -27.37
CA THR A 482 2.54 -8.07 -27.91
C THR A 482 2.28 -6.68 -27.31
N GLU A 483 1.46 -5.90 -27.99
CA GLU A 483 1.02 -4.55 -27.58
C GLU A 483 -0.50 -4.53 -27.51
N ALA A 484 -1.07 -3.85 -26.51
CA ALA A 484 -2.51 -3.75 -26.35
C ALA A 484 -3.10 -2.60 -27.19
N LEU A 485 -4.35 -2.79 -27.63
CA LEU A 485 -5.20 -1.70 -28.12
C LEU A 485 -5.96 -1.10 -26.93
N ILE A 486 -5.68 0.17 -26.62
CA ILE A 486 -6.21 0.84 -25.42
C ILE A 486 -7.33 1.81 -25.81
N GLU A 487 -8.43 1.73 -25.07
CA GLU A 487 -9.53 2.68 -25.06
C GLU A 487 -9.61 3.33 -23.67
N LEU A 488 -9.35 4.64 -23.59
CA LEU A 488 -9.62 5.41 -22.39
C LEU A 488 -11.11 5.73 -22.29
N LEU A 489 -11.65 5.63 -21.07
CA LEU A 489 -13.09 5.77 -20.79
C LEU A 489 -13.33 6.92 -19.77
N PRO A 490 -12.94 8.17 -20.07
CA PRO A 490 -13.05 9.30 -19.14
C PRO A 490 -14.48 9.69 -18.78
N SER A 491 -15.46 9.29 -19.61
CA SER A 491 -16.88 9.53 -19.36
C SER A 491 -17.48 8.59 -18.31
N LEU A 492 -16.80 7.48 -18.00
CA LEU A 492 -17.20 6.58 -16.94
C LEU A 492 -16.60 7.05 -15.62
N PRO A 493 -17.40 7.09 -14.54
CA PRO A 493 -16.85 7.45 -13.25
C PRO A 493 -15.86 6.36 -12.77
N PRO A 494 -14.81 6.75 -12.02
CA PRO A 494 -13.90 5.80 -11.43
C PRO A 494 -14.65 4.91 -10.43
N TYR A 495 -14.14 3.71 -10.23
CA TYR A 495 -14.59 2.80 -9.19
C TYR A 495 -14.32 3.33 -7.77
N GLY A 496 -13.48 4.36 -7.65
CA GLY A 496 -13.16 5.00 -6.38
C GLY A 496 -12.03 4.32 -5.62
N LEU A 497 -11.04 3.75 -6.32
CA LEU A 497 -9.85 3.19 -5.69
C LEU A 497 -8.84 4.24 -5.28
N ALA A 498 -8.72 5.32 -6.06
CA ALA A 498 -7.89 6.47 -5.80
C ALA A 498 -8.53 7.72 -6.41
N GLY A 499 -8.16 8.90 -5.91
CA GLY A 499 -8.59 10.17 -6.50
C GLY A 499 -7.92 10.40 -7.86
N ASN A 500 -8.57 11.18 -8.73
CA ASN A 500 -8.11 11.51 -10.07
C ASN A 500 -7.67 10.28 -10.89
N MET A 501 -8.51 9.24 -10.92
CA MET A 501 -8.29 8.04 -11.73
C MET A 501 -9.23 8.02 -12.93
N MET A 502 -8.76 7.45 -14.04
CA MET A 502 -9.51 7.30 -15.28
C MET A 502 -9.63 5.83 -15.64
N ARG A 503 -10.84 5.39 -15.99
CA ARG A 503 -11.08 4.02 -16.44
C ARG A 503 -10.49 3.80 -17.83
N PHE A 504 -10.03 2.58 -18.07
CA PHE A 504 -9.60 2.14 -19.39
C PHE A 504 -10.06 0.72 -19.66
N ARG A 505 -10.06 0.37 -20.94
CA ARG A 505 -10.19 -0.98 -21.47
C ARG A 505 -9.04 -1.22 -22.43
N ALA A 506 -8.44 -2.40 -22.37
CA ALA A 506 -7.36 -2.79 -23.26
C ALA A 506 -7.59 -4.20 -23.81
N GLU A 507 -7.47 -4.36 -25.11
CA GLU A 507 -7.46 -5.66 -25.79
C GLU A 507 -6.00 -6.08 -26.01
N LEU A 508 -5.61 -7.22 -25.43
CA LEU A 508 -4.23 -7.72 -25.47
C LEU A 508 -4.22 -9.14 -26.06
N PRO A 509 -3.80 -9.31 -27.33
CA PRO A 509 -3.67 -10.63 -27.94
C PRO A 509 -2.38 -11.31 -27.48
N VAL A 510 -2.50 -12.34 -26.63
CA VAL A 510 -1.37 -13.09 -26.09
C VAL A 510 -1.28 -14.44 -26.78
N SER A 511 -0.32 -14.56 -27.71
CA SER A 511 -0.03 -15.82 -28.40
C SER A 511 1.09 -16.59 -27.69
N GLY A 512 0.89 -17.88 -27.44
CA GLY A 512 1.92 -18.73 -26.81
C GLY A 512 1.39 -20.09 -26.37
N ASN A 513 2.30 -20.94 -25.88
CA ASN A 513 1.97 -22.23 -25.26
C ASN A 513 1.81 -22.11 -23.72
N GLY A 514 1.80 -20.89 -23.17
CA GLY A 514 1.82 -20.67 -21.73
C GLY A 514 3.19 -20.91 -21.09
N GLY A 515 3.27 -20.59 -19.79
CA GLY A 515 4.39 -20.94 -18.92
C GLY A 515 5.66 -20.10 -19.09
N GLN A 516 5.67 -19.08 -19.97
CA GLN A 516 6.77 -18.14 -20.04
C GLN A 516 6.59 -17.03 -19.01
N GLN A 517 7.69 -16.56 -18.43
CA GLN A 517 7.67 -15.45 -17.49
C GLN A 517 7.81 -14.14 -18.25
N GLY A 518 6.89 -13.21 -18.02
CA GLY A 518 6.87 -11.90 -18.64
C GLY A 518 6.54 -10.78 -17.66
N GLN A 519 6.41 -9.58 -18.20
CA GLN A 519 5.96 -8.38 -17.51
C GLN A 519 4.93 -7.65 -18.37
N LEU A 520 3.78 -7.32 -17.79
CA LEU A 520 2.90 -6.29 -18.35
C LEU A 520 3.45 -4.92 -17.95
N ILE A 521 3.81 -4.11 -18.93
CA ILE A 521 4.42 -2.80 -18.73
C ILE A 521 3.43 -1.73 -19.17
N PHE A 522 3.07 -0.85 -18.23
CA PHE A 522 2.28 0.34 -18.45
C PHE A 522 3.21 1.56 -18.48
N GLU A 523 3.23 2.27 -19.60
CA GLU A 523 4.08 3.45 -19.82
C GLU A 523 3.23 4.63 -20.27
N PRO A 524 3.09 5.70 -19.47
CA PRO A 524 2.36 6.87 -19.94
C PRO A 524 3.08 7.49 -21.13
N TYR A 525 2.31 8.06 -22.05
CA TYR A 525 2.93 8.82 -23.12
C TYR A 525 3.57 10.11 -22.59
N ALA A 526 4.70 10.51 -23.17
CA ALA A 526 5.28 11.82 -22.91
C ALA A 526 4.35 12.90 -23.45
N VAL A 527 3.94 13.84 -22.60
CA VAL A 527 3.14 14.98 -23.04
C VAL A 527 4.07 16.11 -23.47
N ALA A 528 3.88 16.62 -24.69
CA ALA A 528 4.68 17.74 -25.18
C ALA A 528 4.33 19.02 -24.42
N THR A 529 5.29 19.93 -24.26
CA THR A 529 5.05 21.26 -23.71
C THR A 529 5.50 22.33 -24.69
N GLU A 530 4.71 23.39 -24.84
CA GLU A 530 5.04 24.56 -25.63
C GLU A 530 4.92 25.80 -24.71
N GLY A 531 6.08 26.33 -24.32
CA GLY A 531 6.16 27.29 -23.20
C GLY A 531 5.78 26.62 -21.87
N ASP A 532 4.92 27.28 -21.09
CA ASP A 532 4.40 26.76 -19.81
C ASP A 532 3.08 25.98 -19.98
N ARG A 533 2.69 25.66 -21.22
CA ARG A 533 1.45 24.95 -21.53
C ARG A 533 1.72 23.56 -22.05
N VAL A 534 0.88 22.63 -21.61
CA VAL A 534 0.88 21.25 -22.07
C VAL A 534 0.18 21.18 -23.44
N VAL A 535 0.84 20.59 -24.42
CA VAL A 535 0.31 20.36 -25.77
C VAL A 535 -0.22 18.93 -25.83
N MET A 536 -1.54 18.83 -25.96
CA MET A 536 -2.26 17.56 -25.99
C MET A 536 -2.37 17.02 -27.42
N ARG A 537 -2.45 15.69 -27.57
CA ARG A 537 -2.80 15.11 -28.88
C ARG A 537 -4.25 15.43 -29.26
N PRO A 538 -4.60 15.43 -30.56
CA PRO A 538 -5.97 15.67 -31.03
C PRO A 538 -7.05 14.70 -30.50
N GLN A 539 -6.66 13.65 -29.79
CA GLN A 539 -7.54 12.61 -29.20
C GLN A 539 -7.29 12.42 -27.70
N SER A 540 -6.63 13.37 -27.07
CA SER A 540 -6.37 13.34 -25.64
C SER A 540 -7.69 13.35 -24.86
N ALA A 541 -7.79 12.53 -23.82
CA ALA A 541 -8.87 12.58 -22.85
C ALA A 541 -8.68 13.71 -21.81
N CYS A 542 -7.62 14.52 -21.96
CA CYS A 542 -7.27 15.55 -21.01
C CYS A 542 -8.19 16.76 -21.08
N ASP A 543 -8.61 17.25 -19.91
CA ASP A 543 -9.14 18.59 -19.77
C ASP A 543 -7.97 19.57 -19.58
N VAL A 544 -7.76 20.45 -20.55
CA VAL A 544 -6.65 21.43 -20.54
C VAL A 544 -6.77 22.47 -19.44
N ASP A 545 -7.96 22.66 -18.86
CA ASP A 545 -8.20 23.63 -17.79
C ASP A 545 -7.99 23.03 -16.39
N SER A 546 -7.88 21.70 -16.29
CA SER A 546 -7.64 21.00 -15.05
C SER A 546 -6.15 21.02 -14.67
N ALA A 547 -5.86 21.32 -13.40
CA ALA A 547 -4.50 21.28 -12.89
C ALA A 547 -3.99 19.83 -12.85
N MET A 548 -3.11 19.46 -13.77
CA MET A 548 -2.56 18.11 -13.88
C MET A 548 -1.04 18.09 -13.73
N THR A 549 -0.55 17.08 -13.03
CA THR A 549 0.89 16.78 -13.01
C THR A 549 1.26 16.07 -14.31
N VAL A 550 2.24 16.60 -15.05
CA VAL A 550 2.71 15.97 -16.30
C VAL A 550 3.35 14.62 -15.95
N PRO A 551 2.95 13.51 -16.61
CA PRO A 551 3.56 12.20 -16.37
C PRO A 551 5.03 12.18 -16.83
N ASP A 552 5.87 11.46 -16.10
CA ASP A 552 7.25 11.16 -16.45
C ASP A 552 7.37 9.67 -16.80
N PRO A 553 7.42 9.29 -18.10
CA PRO A 553 7.45 7.89 -18.52
C PRO A 553 8.59 7.07 -17.90
N THR A 554 9.69 7.72 -17.50
CA THR A 554 10.83 7.02 -16.88
C THR A 554 10.61 6.67 -15.42
N ARG A 555 9.69 7.37 -14.75
CA ARG A 555 9.43 7.22 -13.30
C ARG A 555 8.05 6.66 -13.02
N ASP A 556 7.11 6.90 -13.91
CA ASP A 556 5.71 6.52 -13.77
C ASP A 556 5.40 5.20 -14.47
N SER A 557 6.40 4.53 -15.07
CA SER A 557 6.20 3.20 -15.62
C SER A 557 5.93 2.16 -14.53
N ILE A 558 4.99 1.26 -14.83
CA ILE A 558 4.54 0.21 -13.91
C ILE A 558 4.71 -1.12 -14.61
N ALA A 559 5.47 -2.02 -13.98
CA ALA A 559 5.71 -3.36 -14.47
C ALA A 559 5.06 -4.38 -13.53
N ILE A 560 4.25 -5.27 -14.10
CA ILE A 560 3.53 -6.31 -13.37
C ILE A 560 4.05 -7.66 -13.83
N PRO A 561 4.68 -8.46 -12.95
CA PRO A 561 5.13 -9.80 -13.33
C PRO A 561 3.93 -10.68 -13.67
N VAL A 562 4.02 -11.45 -14.75
CA VAL A 562 2.96 -12.34 -15.24
C VAL A 562 3.55 -13.61 -15.84
N THR A 563 2.73 -14.63 -16.00
CA THR A 563 3.04 -15.82 -16.79
C THR A 563 2.20 -15.77 -18.07
N TYR A 564 2.73 -16.10 -19.24
CA TYR A 564 2.00 -16.04 -20.52
C TYR A 564 2.33 -17.18 -21.47
#